data_AF-A0A849PX30-F1
#
_entry.id   AF-A0A849PX30-F1
#
_cell.length_a   1.000
_cell.length_b   1.000
_cell.length_c   1.000
_cell.angle_alpha   90.00
_cell.angle_beta   90.00
_cell.angle_gamma   90.00
#
_symmetry.space_group_name_H-M   'P 1'
#
loop_
_entity.id
_entity.type
_entity.pdbx_description
1 polymer ?
#
loop_
_entity_poly.entity_id
_entity_poly.type
_entity_poly.pdbx_seq_one_letter_code
_entity_poly.pdbx_strand_id
1 'polypeptide(L)'
;MLLDLPILKKGSFYYIKDGNSDIIMEDKTKRGLTIKETSVDEKLKVTADKGMIHDMDGIGHWVPIRWYFAKSQFDLNQVLEYAEAMDKKYTELRELTCPDDD
;
A
#
# COMPACT_ATOMS: atom_id res chain seq x y z
N MET A 1 -4.75 9.17 -15.25
CA MET A 1 -4.55 9.77 -13.91
C MET A 1 -5.24 8.88 -12.88
N LEU A 2 -4.49 8.13 -12.06
CA LEU A 2 -5.03 7.18 -11.06
C LEU A 2 -5.58 7.87 -9.79
N LEU A 3 -5.45 9.19 -9.70
CA LEU A 3 -5.87 10.00 -8.55
C LEU A 3 -7.39 10.22 -8.49
N ASP A 4 -8.12 9.97 -9.58
CA ASP A 4 -9.57 10.23 -9.71
C ASP A 4 -10.45 8.97 -9.58
N LEU A 5 -9.85 7.82 -9.23
CA LEU A 5 -10.62 6.59 -9.11
C LEU A 5 -11.50 6.59 -7.86
N PRO A 6 -12.73 6.06 -7.94
CA PRO A 6 -13.64 6.04 -6.80
C PRO A 6 -13.08 5.16 -5.68
N ILE A 7 -13.14 5.68 -4.45
CA ILE A 7 -12.66 4.99 -3.26
C ILE A 7 -13.76 4.03 -2.79
N LEU A 8 -13.46 2.73 -2.81
CA LEU A 8 -14.35 1.69 -2.29
C LEU A 8 -14.28 1.62 -0.76
N LYS A 9 -13.05 1.66 -0.23
CA LYS A 9 -12.75 1.60 1.21
C LYS A 9 -11.51 2.41 1.53
N LYS A 10 -11.38 2.84 2.78
CA LYS A 10 -10.20 3.52 3.30
C LYS A 10 -9.97 3.14 4.75
N GLY A 11 -8.69 2.96 5.11
CA GLY A 11 -8.24 2.82 6.49
C GLY A 11 -7.44 4.04 6.94
N SER A 12 -6.75 3.87 8.07
CA SER A 12 -5.83 4.88 8.61
C SER A 12 -4.66 5.10 7.65
N PHE A 13 -4.09 4.01 7.14
CA PHE A 13 -2.86 3.97 6.36
C PHE A 13 -3.05 3.49 4.91
N TYR A 14 -4.28 3.19 4.47
CA TYR A 14 -4.53 2.74 3.10
C TYR A 14 -5.76 3.36 2.42
N TYR A 15 -5.78 3.30 1.09
CA TYR A 15 -6.96 3.46 0.25
C TYR A 15 -7.18 2.21 -0.62
N ILE A 16 -8.42 1.78 -0.78
CA ILE A 16 -8.84 0.82 -1.80
C ILE A 16 -9.70 1.56 -2.82
N LYS A 17 -9.26 1.56 -4.07
CA LYS A 17 -9.90 2.26 -5.18
C LYS A 17 -10.38 1.26 -6.22
N ASP A 18 -11.49 1.58 -6.88
CA ASP A 18 -12.01 0.80 -7.99
C ASP A 18 -11.33 1.24 -9.30
N GLY A 19 -10.44 0.40 -9.83
CA GLY A 19 -9.93 0.54 -11.19
C GLY A 19 -10.81 -0.18 -12.20
N ASN A 20 -10.56 0.01 -13.50
CA ASN A 20 -11.34 -0.67 -14.54
C ASN A 20 -11.24 -2.20 -14.44
N SER A 21 -10.01 -2.72 -14.47
CA SER A 21 -9.73 -4.18 -14.46
C SER A 21 -9.21 -4.69 -13.12
N ASP A 22 -8.78 -3.77 -12.26
CA ASP A 22 -8.08 -4.07 -11.01
C ASP A 22 -8.73 -3.34 -9.84
N ILE A 23 -8.70 -3.97 -8.67
CA ILE A 23 -8.88 -3.31 -7.38
C ILE A 23 -7.51 -2.80 -6.95
N ILE A 24 -7.41 -1.50 -6.65
CA ILE A 24 -6.13 -0.86 -6.38
C ILE A 24 -6.04 -0.56 -4.89
N MET A 25 -5.06 -1.16 -4.23
CA MET A 25 -4.71 -0.84 -2.84
C MET A 25 -3.51 0.11 -2.84
N GLU A 26 -3.63 1.25 -2.17
CA GLU A 26 -2.60 2.29 -2.11
C GLU A 26 -2.20 2.56 -0.66
N ASP A 27 -0.89 2.56 -0.40
CA ASP A 27 -0.31 2.90 0.90
C ASP A 27 -0.21 4.43 1.05
N LYS A 28 -0.95 4.97 2.03
CA LYS A 28 -1.00 6.40 2.35
C LYS A 28 0.27 6.90 3.02
N THR A 29 1.03 6.03 3.67
CA THR A 29 2.29 6.38 4.35
C THR A 29 3.37 6.77 3.36
N LYS A 30 3.25 6.35 2.10
CA LYS A 30 4.20 6.62 1.01
C LYS A 30 3.83 7.86 0.19
N ARG A 31 2.99 8.73 0.72
CA ARG A 31 2.59 9.97 0.05
C ARG A 31 3.82 10.81 -0.31
N GLY A 32 3.93 11.17 -1.58
CA GLY A 32 5.05 11.96 -2.11
C GLY A 32 6.21 11.11 -2.64
N LEU A 33 6.17 9.78 -2.47
CA LEU A 33 7.14 8.90 -3.10
C LEU A 33 6.83 8.75 -4.61
N THR A 34 7.84 8.99 -5.44
CA THR A 34 7.70 8.82 -6.88
C THR A 34 7.79 7.34 -7.25
N ILE A 35 6.85 6.89 -8.07
CA ILE A 35 6.88 5.53 -8.64
C ILE A 35 8.00 5.48 -9.66
N LYS A 36 8.92 4.55 -9.47
CA LYS A 36 10.07 4.35 -10.35
C LYS A 36 10.04 3.01 -11.06
N GLU A 37 9.33 2.02 -10.53
CA GLU A 37 9.23 0.68 -11.10
C GLU A 37 7.82 0.12 -10.92
N THR A 38 7.38 -0.70 -11.88
CA THR A 38 6.21 -1.58 -11.75
C THR A 38 6.69 -3.01 -11.85
N SER A 39 6.53 -3.80 -10.79
CA SER A 39 6.98 -5.19 -10.74
C SER A 39 6.10 -6.04 -9.84
N VAL A 40 6.22 -7.36 -9.93
CA VAL A 40 5.43 -8.27 -9.08
C VAL A 40 5.93 -8.15 -7.63
N ASP A 41 5.00 -8.00 -6.70
CA ASP A 41 5.26 -8.03 -5.27
C ASP A 41 5.64 -9.45 -4.83
N GLU A 42 6.75 -9.57 -4.10
CA GLU A 42 7.27 -10.88 -3.72
C GLU A 42 6.37 -11.62 -2.74
N LYS A 43 5.63 -10.88 -1.90
CA LYS A 43 4.79 -11.41 -0.82
C LYS A 43 3.36 -11.65 -1.30
N LEU A 44 2.78 -10.68 -1.99
CA LEU A 44 1.39 -10.71 -2.44
C LEU A 44 1.24 -11.35 -3.83
N LYS A 45 2.32 -11.54 -4.58
CA LYS A 45 2.34 -12.12 -5.94
C LYS A 45 1.44 -11.37 -6.94
N VAL A 46 1.17 -10.09 -6.68
CA VAL A 46 0.41 -9.20 -7.56
C VAL A 46 1.29 -8.10 -8.11
N THR A 47 0.90 -7.49 -9.21
CA THR A 47 1.60 -6.32 -9.76
C THR A 47 1.57 -5.18 -8.75
N ALA A 48 2.70 -4.54 -8.52
CA ALA A 48 2.84 -3.42 -7.61
C ALA A 48 3.72 -2.33 -8.22
N ASP A 49 3.33 -1.08 -7.99
CA ASP A 49 4.18 0.06 -8.25
C ASP A 49 5.06 0.31 -7.02
N LYS A 50 6.36 0.42 -7.27
CA LYS A 50 7.39 0.59 -6.26
C LYS A 50 8.09 1.93 -6.42
N GLY A 51 8.40 2.54 -5.29
CA GLY A 51 9.30 3.69 -5.20
C GLY A 51 10.57 3.31 -4.47
N MET A 52 11.55 4.22 -4.50
CA MET A 52 12.82 4.04 -3.83
C MET A 52 12.95 5.06 -2.70
N ILE A 53 13.09 4.58 -1.48
CA ILE A 53 13.47 5.37 -0.30
C ILE A 53 14.97 5.19 -0.04
N HIS A 54 15.62 6.15 0.59
CA HIS A 54 17.02 6.02 1.01
C HIS A 54 17.08 6.01 2.54
N ASP A 55 17.92 5.15 3.10
CA ASP A 55 18.21 5.14 4.52
C ASP A 55 19.23 6.24 4.91
N MET A 56 19.71 6.23 6.15
CA MET A 56 20.68 7.22 6.65
C MET A 56 22.04 7.13 5.95
N ASP A 57 22.40 5.95 5.45
CA ASP A 57 23.63 5.68 4.71
C ASP A 57 23.49 5.98 3.19
N GLY A 58 22.30 6.39 2.75
CA GLY A 58 22.00 6.70 1.34
C GLY A 58 21.73 5.47 0.48
N ILE A 59 21.56 4.29 1.07
CA ILE A 59 21.23 3.03 0.40
C ILE A 59 19.76 3.05 -0.01
N GLY A 60 19.52 2.79 -1.29
CA GLY A 60 18.18 2.73 -1.87
C GLY A 60 17.44 1.43 -1.51
N HIS A 61 16.29 1.55 -0.87
CA HIS A 61 15.35 0.46 -0.64
C HIS A 61 14.10 0.62 -1.49
N TRP A 62 13.77 -0.43 -2.24
CA TRP A 62 12.52 -0.52 -2.98
C TRP A 62 11.37 -0.81 -2.03
N VAL A 63 10.35 0.04 -2.06
CA VAL A 63 9.14 -0.12 -1.28
C VAL A 63 7.92 -0.04 -2.19
N PRO A 64 6.95 -0.95 -2.01
CA PRO A 64 5.68 -0.86 -2.73
C PRO A 64 4.90 0.38 -2.27
N ILE A 65 4.25 1.04 -3.22
CA ILE A 65 3.39 2.21 -3.03
C ILE A 65 1.93 1.82 -3.25
N ARG A 66 1.66 1.02 -4.28
CA ARG A 66 0.33 0.53 -4.58
C ARG A 66 0.38 -0.83 -5.25
N TRP A 67 -0.65 -1.63 -5.02
CA TRP A 67 -0.82 -2.97 -5.54
C TRP A 67 -2.08 -3.03 -6.40
N TYR A 68 -2.00 -3.82 -7.46
CA TYR A 68 -3.04 -4.02 -8.46
C TYR A 68 -3.55 -5.45 -8.38
N PHE A 69 -4.76 -5.60 -7.86
CA PHE A 69 -5.41 -6.90 -7.71
C PHE A 69 -6.41 -7.09 -8.85
N ALA A 70 -6.12 -8.03 -9.75
CA ALA A 70 -7.01 -8.29 -10.88
C ALA A 70 -8.40 -8.73 -10.39
N LYS A 71 -9.46 -8.03 -10.81
CA LYS A 71 -10.86 -8.35 -10.45
C LYS A 71 -11.31 -9.73 -10.91
N SER A 72 -10.58 -10.34 -11.85
CA SER A 72 -10.80 -11.71 -12.30
C SER A 72 -10.35 -12.77 -11.29
N GLN A 73 -9.49 -12.40 -10.34
CA GLN A 73 -8.87 -13.31 -9.37
C GLN A 73 -9.14 -12.91 -7.91
N PHE A 74 -9.37 -11.62 -7.66
CA PHE A 74 -9.54 -11.08 -6.32
C PHE A 74 -10.86 -10.32 -6.20
N ASP A 75 -11.56 -10.53 -5.09
CA ASP A 75 -12.69 -9.69 -4.69
C ASP A 75 -12.30 -8.67 -3.60
N LEU A 76 -13.20 -7.72 -3.34
CA LEU A 76 -12.95 -6.62 -2.42
C LEU A 76 -12.63 -7.11 -0.99
N ASN A 77 -13.25 -8.18 -0.50
CA ASN A 77 -13.01 -8.68 0.85
C ASN A 77 -11.59 -9.25 0.98
N GLN A 78 -11.12 -9.99 -0.03
CA GLN A 78 -9.74 -10.49 -0.04
C GLN A 78 -8.72 -9.34 -0.03
N VAL A 79 -8.98 -8.29 -0.82
CA VAL A 79 -8.11 -7.08 -0.82
C VAL A 79 -8.18 -6.37 0.54
N LEU A 80 -9.34 -6.36 1.18
CA LEU A 80 -9.52 -5.78 2.52
C LEU A 80 -8.65 -6.49 3.56
N GLU A 81 -8.56 -7.82 3.53
CA GLU A 81 -7.72 -8.59 4.46
C GLU A 81 -6.25 -8.16 4.40
N TYR A 82 -5.71 -7.96 3.19
CA TYR A 82 -4.35 -7.46 3.01
C TYR A 82 -4.19 -6.01 3.51
N ALA A 83 -5.19 -5.17 3.24
CA ALA A 83 -5.19 -3.77 3.65
C ALA A 83 -5.25 -3.62 5.18
N GLU A 84 -6.10 -4.39 5.85
CA GLU A 84 -6.23 -4.39 7.32
C GLU A 84 -4.98 -4.96 8.00
N ALA A 85 -4.36 -5.99 7.43
CA ALA A 85 -3.07 -6.49 7.93
C ALA A 85 -1.97 -5.42 7.89
N MET A 86 -1.96 -4.60 6.83
CA MET A 86 -1.04 -3.46 6.71
C MET A 86 -1.38 -2.34 7.72
N ASP A 87 -2.66 -2.00 7.86
CA ASP A 87 -3.13 -0.97 8.80
C ASP A 87 -2.79 -1.34 10.25
N LYS A 88 -3.04 -2.60 10.64
CA LYS A 88 -2.68 -3.13 11.95
C LYS A 88 -1.18 -3.04 12.20
N LYS A 89 -0.37 -3.51 11.24
CA LYS A 89 1.10 -3.45 11.37
C LYS A 89 1.59 -2.02 11.59
N TYR A 90 1.07 -1.04 10.86
CA TYR A 90 1.45 0.36 11.04
C TYR A 90 0.92 0.97 12.34
N THR A 91 -0.23 0.51 12.82
CA THR A 91 -0.79 0.90 14.12
C THR A 91 0.11 0.40 15.25
N GLU A 92 0.45 -0.90 15.25
CA GLU A 92 1.34 -1.51 16.24
C GLU A 92 2.74 -0.84 16.24
N LEU A 93 3.28 -0.54 15.05
CA LEU A 93 4.53 0.22 14.92
C LEU A 93 4.43 1.61 15.56
N ARG A 94 3.31 2.31 15.35
CA ARG A 94 3.09 3.64 15.93
C ARG A 94 3.01 3.58 17.44
N GLU A 95 2.26 2.63 18.00
CA GLU A 95 2.13 2.41 19.44
C GLU A 95 3.47 2.04 20.09
N LEU A 96 4.28 1.21 19.43
CA LEU A 96 5.62 0.86 19.93
C LEU A 96 6.57 2.07 19.97
N THR A 97 6.50 2.96 18.97
CA THR A 97 7.38 4.13 18.86
C THR A 97 6.93 5.34 19.67
N CYS A 98 5.68 5.35 20.11
CA CYS A 98 5.11 6.34 21.01
C CYS A 98 4.49 5.58 22.19
N PRO A 99 5.31 5.06 23.14
CA PRO A 99 4.75 4.61 24.39
C PRO A 99 3.98 5.78 25.00
N ASP A 100 2.75 5.56 25.45
CA ASP A 100 2.00 6.56 26.21
C ASP A 100 2.93 7.19 27.27
N ASP A 101 3.22 8.47 27.07
CA ASP A 101 3.77 9.34 28.11
C ASP A 101 2.53 9.70 28.95
N ASP A 102 2.25 8.88 29.97
CA ASP A 102 1.25 9.17 31.01
C ASP A 102 1.75 10.30 31.93
#